data_AF-A0A317FDT3-F1
#
_entry.id   AF-A0A317FDT3-F1
#
_cell.length_a   1.000
_cell.length_b   1.000
_cell.length_c   1.000
_cell.angle_alpha   90.00
_cell.angle_beta   90.00
_cell.angle_gamma   90.00
#
_symmetry.space_group_name_H-M   'P 1'
#
loop_
_entity.id
_entity.type
_entity.pdbx_description
1 polymer ?
#
loop_
_entity_poly.entity_id
_entity_poly.type
_entity_poly.pdbx_seq_one_letter_code
_entity_poly.pdbx_strand_id
1 'polypeptide(L)'
;MAGVSLMALALALPASASTITARKIGFSDGDRQIIINDGQADERVTRAGRYVLTTTTLQELFLWCVDIFNSVSPGVFPLPGQIYETGDLTNDGDTPPNALSSDQISRVNGLVADGNDALAGSPVDAAAVSAAFQAAIWQTIYPTMTFTSSNQTLQAMITALNDDDTFAGGGGILYTPVDANGEPVESQKLFGSAPQPVNPVPTPAAIGLFGFALAGLLVARRATA
;
A
#
# COMPACT_ATOMS: atom_id res chain seq x y z
N MET A 1 23.97 5.54 57.77
CA MET A 1 23.96 4.57 56.64
C MET A 1 23.49 5.32 55.41
N ALA A 2 24.40 5.69 54.50
CA ALA A 2 24.08 6.43 53.29
C ALA A 2 23.81 5.44 52.15
N GLY A 3 22.59 5.46 51.61
CA GLY A 3 22.20 4.64 50.46
C GLY A 3 22.65 5.31 49.17
N VAL A 4 23.48 4.61 48.39
CA VAL A 4 23.82 4.99 47.02
C VAL A 4 22.77 4.36 46.11
N SER A 5 21.83 5.16 45.62
CA SER A 5 20.93 4.75 44.53
C SER A 5 21.72 4.77 43.22
N LEU A 6 22.00 3.58 42.67
CA LEU A 6 22.42 3.45 41.28
C LEU A 6 21.28 3.91 40.37
N MET A 7 21.44 5.08 39.75
CA MET A 7 20.66 5.44 38.57
C MET A 7 21.18 4.61 37.39
N ALA A 8 20.44 3.58 37.02
CA ALA A 8 20.65 2.88 35.76
C ALA A 8 20.15 3.79 34.62
N LEU A 9 21.07 4.35 33.84
CA LEU A 9 20.74 4.92 32.52
C LEU A 9 20.32 3.76 31.61
N ALA A 10 19.01 3.58 31.43
CA ALA A 10 18.51 2.77 30.34
C ALA A 10 18.75 3.54 29.02
N LEU A 11 19.88 3.27 28.37
CA LEU A 11 20.09 3.69 26.98
C LEU A 11 19.06 2.94 26.14
N ALA A 12 18.03 3.66 25.68
CA ALA A 12 17.11 3.14 24.68
C ALA A 12 17.94 2.89 23.41
N LEU A 13 18.22 1.61 23.14
CA LEU A 13 18.78 1.22 21.85
C LEU A 13 17.77 1.62 20.77
N PRO A 14 18.20 2.24 19.67
CA PRO A 14 17.31 2.52 18.57
C PRO A 14 16.69 1.20 18.12
N ALA A 15 15.35 1.15 18.07
CA ALA A 15 14.66 0.00 17.50
C ALA A 15 15.15 -0.14 16.05
N SER A 16 15.77 -1.27 15.73
CA SER A 16 16.18 -1.56 14.35
C SER A 16 14.94 -1.56 13.47
N ALA A 17 14.85 -0.59 12.56
CA ALA A 17 13.77 -0.54 11.59
C ALA A 17 13.84 -1.77 10.67
N SER A 18 12.67 -2.22 10.25
CA SER A 18 12.49 -3.41 9.42
C SER A 18 12.57 -3.02 7.95
N THR A 19 13.46 -3.64 7.16
CA THR A 19 13.48 -3.45 5.70
C THR A 19 12.23 -4.07 5.05
N ILE A 20 11.69 -3.40 4.03
CA ILE A 20 10.64 -3.93 3.15
C ILE A 20 11.24 -4.10 1.75
N THR A 21 11.06 -5.28 1.16
CA THR A 21 11.45 -5.55 -0.21
C THR A 21 10.19 -5.70 -1.05
N ALA A 22 10.02 -4.83 -2.05
CA ALA A 22 8.95 -4.99 -3.02
C ALA A 22 9.43 -5.85 -4.18
N ARG A 23 8.69 -6.92 -4.47
CA ARG A 23 8.87 -7.70 -5.70
C ARG A 23 7.57 -7.74 -6.50
N LYS A 24 7.74 -7.59 -7.81
CA LYS A 24 6.68 -7.87 -8.77
C LYS A 24 6.57 -9.39 -8.92
N ILE A 25 5.35 -9.92 -8.98
CA ILE A 25 5.18 -11.34 -9.34
C ILE A 25 5.63 -11.51 -10.79
N GLY A 26 6.56 -12.44 -11.01
CA GLY A 26 7.09 -12.78 -12.32
C GLY A 26 6.02 -13.44 -13.17
N PHE A 27 5.74 -12.85 -14.33
CA PHE A 27 4.75 -13.30 -15.29
C PHE A 27 5.27 -12.98 -16.70
N SER A 28 4.75 -13.65 -17.74
CA SER A 28 5.03 -13.33 -19.14
C SER A 28 4.62 -11.89 -19.48
N ASP A 29 5.42 -11.25 -20.33
CA ASP A 29 5.35 -9.80 -20.59
C ASP A 29 4.14 -9.36 -21.44
N GLY A 30 3.65 -10.22 -22.34
CA GLY A 30 2.55 -9.90 -23.26
C GLY A 30 1.16 -10.01 -22.63
N ASP A 31 0.99 -10.88 -21.63
CA ASP A 31 -0.32 -11.23 -21.05
C ASP A 31 -0.79 -10.26 -19.96
N ARG A 32 -0.10 -9.13 -19.82
CA ARG A 32 -0.31 -8.14 -18.76
C ARG A 32 -0.43 -6.71 -19.26
N GLN A 33 -0.40 -6.54 -20.58
CA GLN A 33 -0.39 -5.23 -21.20
C GLN A 33 -1.80 -4.62 -21.13
N ILE A 34 -1.91 -3.52 -20.41
CA ILE A 34 -3.14 -2.72 -20.31
C ILE A 34 -2.92 -1.40 -21.04
N ILE A 35 -3.86 -1.07 -21.90
CA ILE A 35 -3.99 0.21 -22.59
C ILE A 35 -4.93 1.06 -21.75
N ILE A 36 -4.42 2.20 -21.28
CA ILE A 36 -5.16 3.21 -20.53
C ILE A 36 -5.50 4.33 -21.50
N ASN A 37 -6.79 4.61 -21.62
CA ASN A 37 -7.29 5.76 -22.35
C ASN A 37 -8.07 6.64 -21.38
N ASP A 38 -7.53 7.82 -21.12
CA ASP A 38 -8.04 8.84 -20.20
C ASP A 38 -8.85 9.94 -20.92
N GLY A 39 -9.18 9.73 -22.20
CA GLY A 39 -9.85 10.69 -23.04
C GLY A 39 -8.94 11.79 -23.61
N GLN A 40 -7.63 11.76 -23.32
CA GLN A 40 -6.63 12.59 -23.99
C GLN A 40 -6.11 11.90 -25.27
N ALA A 41 -5.39 12.66 -26.10
CA ALA A 41 -4.90 12.18 -27.40
C ALA A 41 -3.86 11.05 -27.31
N ASP A 42 -3.27 10.83 -26.13
CA ASP A 42 -2.17 9.89 -25.93
C ASP A 42 -2.62 8.65 -25.14
N GLU A 43 -2.61 7.50 -25.80
CA GLU A 43 -2.80 6.20 -25.13
C GLU A 43 -1.57 5.83 -24.31
N ARG A 44 -1.77 5.42 -23.05
CA ARG A 44 -0.69 4.94 -22.18
C ARG A 44 -0.75 3.43 -22.07
N VAL A 45 0.35 2.77 -22.41
CA VAL A 45 0.50 1.32 -22.25
C VAL A 45 1.28 1.02 -20.97
N THR A 46 0.70 0.21 -20.09
CA THR A 46 1.36 -0.23 -18.86
C THR A 46 1.26 -1.75 -18.68
N ARG A 47 1.94 -2.27 -17.67
CA ARG A 47 1.87 -3.68 -17.26
C ARG A 47 1.20 -3.80 -15.90
N ALA A 48 0.03 -4.41 -15.88
CA ALA A 48 -0.80 -4.53 -14.70
C ALA A 48 -0.57 -5.84 -13.94
N GLY A 49 -0.88 -5.87 -12.65
CA GLY A 49 -0.98 -7.08 -11.84
C GLY A 49 -0.50 -6.89 -10.41
N ARG A 50 -0.64 -7.95 -9.63
CA ARG A 50 -0.43 -7.96 -8.18
C ARG A 50 1.06 -7.90 -7.81
N TYR A 51 1.33 -7.25 -6.69
CA TYR A 51 2.62 -7.13 -6.04
C TYR A 51 2.72 -8.04 -4.82
N VAL A 52 3.94 -8.47 -4.52
CA VAL A 52 4.26 -9.12 -3.24
C VAL A 52 5.28 -8.25 -2.54
N LEU A 53 4.89 -7.66 -1.41
CA LEU A 53 5.86 -7.06 -0.50
C LEU A 53 6.31 -8.14 0.48
N THR A 54 7.63 -8.31 0.63
CA THR A 54 8.20 -9.13 1.69
C THR A 54 8.77 -8.22 2.74
N THR A 55 8.27 -8.34 3.96
CA THR A 55 8.81 -7.63 5.12
C THR A 55 10.00 -8.40 5.70
N THR A 56 10.83 -7.75 6.52
CA THR A 56 11.95 -8.40 7.23
C THR A 56 11.51 -9.43 8.27
N THR A 57 10.23 -9.43 8.67
CA THR A 57 9.61 -10.50 9.45
C THR A 57 9.14 -11.68 8.59
N LEU A 58 9.52 -11.71 7.30
CA LEU A 58 9.21 -12.73 6.30
C LEU A 58 7.72 -12.87 5.94
N GLN A 59 6.88 -11.92 6.34
CA GLN A 59 5.48 -11.92 5.90
C GLN A 59 5.38 -11.41 4.46
N GLU A 60 4.73 -12.20 3.62
CA GLU A 60 4.35 -11.81 2.26
C GLU A 60 3.01 -11.09 2.29
N LEU A 61 2.98 -9.86 1.78
CA LEU A 61 1.77 -9.07 1.60
C LEU A 61 1.40 -9.06 0.13
N PHE A 62 0.19 -9.52 -0.19
CA PHE A 62 -0.36 -9.47 -1.54
C PHE A 62 -1.10 -8.16 -1.74
N LEU A 63 -0.53 -7.26 -2.54
CA LEU A 63 -1.03 -5.91 -2.71
C LEU A 63 -1.29 -5.57 -4.18
N TRP A 64 -2.18 -4.61 -4.39
CA TRP A 64 -2.65 -4.14 -5.69
C TRP A 64 -2.36 -2.66 -5.85
N CYS A 65 -2.00 -2.21 -7.06
CA CYS A 65 -1.81 -0.80 -7.32
C CYS A 65 -3.15 -0.07 -7.31
N VAL A 66 -3.24 1.07 -6.63
CA VAL A 66 -4.46 1.90 -6.62
C VAL A 66 -4.24 3.30 -7.16
N ASP A 67 -3.05 3.55 -7.69
CA ASP A 67 -2.63 4.80 -8.30
C ASP A 67 -2.06 4.51 -9.70
N ILE A 68 -2.53 5.19 -10.74
CA ILE A 68 -2.08 4.97 -12.13
C ILE A 68 -1.05 6.02 -12.60
N PHE A 69 -0.78 7.03 -11.77
CA PHE A 69 0.11 8.14 -12.11
C PHE A 69 1.53 7.90 -11.61
N ASN A 70 1.66 7.15 -10.52
CA ASN A 70 2.94 6.74 -9.98
C ASN A 70 3.27 5.28 -10.36
N SER A 71 4.50 4.85 -10.05
CA SER A 71 4.93 3.47 -10.28
C SER A 71 5.75 2.97 -9.08
N VAL A 72 5.73 1.65 -8.82
CA VAL A 72 6.71 1.02 -7.91
C VAL A 72 7.92 0.61 -8.73
N SER A 73 9.09 1.15 -8.41
CA SER A 73 10.35 0.55 -8.84
C SER A 73 10.60 -0.75 -8.06
N PRO A 74 10.71 -1.93 -8.71
CA PRO A 74 11.07 -3.16 -8.02
C PRO A 74 12.47 -3.04 -7.41
N GLY A 75 12.64 -3.42 -6.14
CA GLY A 75 13.93 -3.27 -5.48
C GLY A 75 13.90 -3.49 -3.96
N VAL A 76 15.10 -3.54 -3.38
CA VAL A 76 15.30 -3.43 -1.93
C VAL A 76 15.33 -1.95 -1.60
N PHE A 77 14.43 -1.45 -0.77
CA PHE A 77 14.44 -0.07 -0.30
C PHE A 77 15.31 0.02 0.97
N PRO A 78 16.54 0.58 0.91
CA PRO A 78 17.44 0.63 2.06
C PRO A 78 16.95 1.64 3.10
N LEU A 79 17.04 1.30 4.39
CA LEU A 79 16.61 2.15 5.50
C LEU A 79 17.23 3.56 5.49
N PRO A 80 16.45 4.61 5.80
CA PRO A 80 15.09 4.53 6.36
C PRO A 80 14.02 4.36 5.26
N GLY A 81 14.37 3.75 4.11
CA GLY A 81 13.65 2.64 3.50
C GLY A 81 12.15 2.72 3.64
N GLN A 82 11.56 3.48 2.71
CA GLN A 82 10.13 3.61 2.42
C GLN A 82 9.22 2.99 3.50
N ILE A 83 8.80 3.85 4.42
CA ILE A 83 7.79 3.51 5.42
C ILE A 83 6.43 3.53 4.71
N TYR A 84 5.50 2.68 5.13
CA TYR A 84 4.13 2.75 4.64
C TYR A 84 3.22 3.24 5.76
N GLU A 85 2.47 4.29 5.48
CA GLU A 85 1.37 4.73 6.31
C GLU A 85 0.05 4.14 5.81
N THR A 86 -0.88 3.94 6.73
CA THR A 86 -2.23 3.46 6.40
C THR A 86 -3.22 4.62 6.36
N GLY A 87 -4.13 4.61 5.39
CA GLY A 87 -5.15 5.65 5.26
C GLY A 87 -6.33 5.24 4.40
N ASP A 88 -7.15 6.22 4.04
CA ASP A 88 -8.34 6.04 3.21
C ASP A 88 -7.98 6.01 1.72
N LEU A 89 -8.74 5.23 0.95
CA LEU A 89 -8.55 5.11 -0.48
C LEU A 89 -9.08 6.36 -1.22
N THR A 90 -8.21 7.00 -1.99
CA THR A 90 -8.50 8.22 -2.77
C THR A 90 -8.26 8.01 -4.26
N ASN A 91 -8.93 8.80 -5.10
CA ASN A 91 -8.58 8.98 -6.50
C ASN A 91 -7.56 10.13 -6.61
N ASP A 92 -6.33 9.80 -6.97
CA ASP A 92 -5.21 10.75 -7.09
C ASP A 92 -5.13 11.46 -8.46
N GLY A 93 -6.12 11.29 -9.33
CA GLY A 93 -6.20 11.96 -10.63
C GLY A 93 -6.67 13.41 -10.56
N ASP A 94 -7.12 13.84 -9.39
CA ASP A 94 -7.60 15.19 -9.13
C ASP A 94 -6.68 15.90 -8.12
N THR A 95 -6.57 17.23 -8.22
CA THR A 95 -5.86 18.06 -7.25
C THR A 95 -6.86 19.04 -6.59
N PRO A 96 -7.23 18.85 -5.32
CA PRO A 96 -6.80 17.78 -4.41
C PRO A 96 -7.42 16.41 -4.74
N PRO A 97 -6.83 15.30 -4.27
CA PRO A 97 -7.37 13.96 -4.47
C PRO A 97 -8.82 13.86 -4.03
N ASN A 98 -9.67 13.27 -4.86
CA ASN A 98 -11.08 13.08 -4.53
C ASN A 98 -11.25 11.80 -3.72
N ALA A 99 -11.98 11.88 -2.61
CA ALA A 99 -12.35 10.70 -1.84
C ALA A 99 -13.24 9.79 -2.70
N LEU A 100 -12.98 8.48 -2.66
CA LEU A 100 -13.84 7.51 -3.32
C LEU A 100 -15.18 7.38 -2.59
N SER A 101 -16.25 7.08 -3.33
CA SER A 101 -17.54 6.76 -2.72
C SER A 101 -17.47 5.46 -1.90
N SER A 102 -18.40 5.27 -0.97
CA SER A 102 -18.52 4.02 -0.21
C SER A 102 -18.65 2.80 -1.11
N ASP A 103 -19.35 2.95 -2.24
CA ASP A 103 -19.60 1.87 -3.19
C ASP A 103 -18.32 1.53 -3.97
N GLN A 104 -17.54 2.54 -4.36
CA GLN A 104 -16.23 2.34 -4.97
C GLN A 104 -15.28 1.64 -4.00
N ILE A 105 -15.22 2.08 -2.74
CA ILE A 105 -14.39 1.46 -1.71
C ILE A 105 -14.82 0.01 -1.48
N SER A 106 -16.12 -0.26 -1.34
CA SER A 106 -16.65 -1.62 -1.17
C SER A 106 -16.29 -2.52 -2.34
N ARG A 107 -16.43 -2.02 -3.58
CA ARG A 107 -16.09 -2.75 -4.80
C ARG A 107 -14.60 -3.03 -4.91
N VAL A 108 -13.73 -2.06 -4.64
CA VAL A 108 -12.28 -2.27 -4.62
C VAL A 108 -11.90 -3.33 -3.59
N ASN A 109 -12.50 -3.31 -2.40
CA ASN A 109 -12.27 -4.33 -1.39
C ASN A 109 -12.67 -5.73 -1.87
N GLY A 110 -13.84 -5.87 -2.50
CA GLY A 110 -14.31 -7.13 -3.08
C GLY A 110 -13.36 -7.64 -4.17
N LEU A 111 -12.99 -6.79 -5.13
CA LEU A 111 -12.06 -7.13 -6.21
C LEU A 111 -10.68 -7.57 -5.68
N VAL A 112 -10.18 -6.93 -4.62
CA VAL A 112 -8.89 -7.26 -4.01
C VAL A 112 -8.94 -8.60 -3.27
N ALA A 113 -10.03 -8.90 -2.58
CA ALA A 113 -10.25 -10.19 -1.93
C ALA A 113 -10.37 -11.32 -2.97
N ASP A 114 -11.28 -11.18 -3.93
CA ASP A 114 -11.54 -12.19 -4.96
C ASP A 114 -10.34 -12.40 -5.87
N GLY A 115 -9.62 -11.33 -6.21
CA GLY A 115 -8.38 -11.42 -6.98
C GLY A 115 -7.29 -12.18 -6.23
N ASN A 116 -7.24 -12.07 -4.89
CA ASN A 116 -6.32 -12.86 -4.09
C ASN A 116 -6.69 -14.34 -4.08
N ASP A 117 -7.97 -14.65 -3.91
CA ASP A 117 -8.50 -16.02 -3.90
C ASP A 117 -8.34 -16.70 -5.26
N ALA A 118 -8.67 -15.99 -6.36
CA ALA A 118 -8.50 -16.48 -7.72
C ALA A 118 -7.04 -16.85 -8.02
N LEU A 119 -6.07 -16.06 -7.54
CA LEU A 119 -4.64 -16.32 -7.74
C LEU A 119 -4.09 -17.39 -6.79
N ALA A 120 -4.70 -17.60 -5.61
CA ALA A 120 -4.33 -18.70 -4.71
C ALA A 120 -4.65 -20.07 -5.35
N GLY A 121 -5.69 -20.13 -6.19
CA GLY A 121 -6.06 -21.32 -6.96
C GLY A 121 -5.07 -21.75 -8.05
N SER A 122 -3.96 -21.01 -8.26
CA SER A 122 -2.95 -21.29 -9.29
C SER A 122 -3.55 -21.50 -10.70
N PRO A 123 -4.30 -20.51 -11.22
CA PRO A 123 -4.95 -20.64 -12.52
C PRO A 123 -3.92 -20.73 -13.65
N VAL A 124 -4.29 -21.39 -14.74
CA VAL A 124 -3.43 -21.60 -15.93
C VAL A 124 -2.92 -20.25 -16.48
N ASP A 125 -3.77 -19.22 -16.46
CA ASP A 125 -3.47 -17.87 -16.96
C ASP A 125 -3.31 -16.85 -15.81
N ALA A 126 -2.59 -17.20 -14.74
CA ALA A 126 -2.41 -16.34 -13.56
C ALA A 126 -1.93 -14.91 -13.88
N ALA A 127 -1.14 -14.74 -14.95
CA ALA A 127 -0.73 -13.43 -15.43
C ALA A 127 -1.91 -12.57 -15.91
N ALA A 128 -2.75 -13.15 -16.77
CA ALA A 128 -3.93 -12.48 -17.32
C ALA A 128 -4.99 -12.25 -16.24
N VAL A 129 -5.23 -13.24 -15.37
CA VAL A 129 -6.13 -13.08 -14.20
C VAL A 129 -5.65 -11.92 -13.33
N SER A 130 -4.37 -11.88 -12.98
CA SER A 130 -3.83 -10.79 -12.17
C SER A 130 -3.93 -9.43 -12.86
N ALA A 131 -3.69 -9.35 -14.18
CA ALA A 131 -3.84 -8.10 -14.92
C ALA A 131 -5.32 -7.66 -15.02
N ALA A 132 -6.25 -8.59 -15.18
CA ALA A 132 -7.68 -8.30 -15.29
C ALA A 132 -8.24 -7.69 -14.00
N PHE A 133 -7.94 -8.30 -12.83
CA PHE A 133 -8.32 -7.74 -11.53
C PHE A 133 -7.70 -6.36 -11.30
N GLN A 134 -6.42 -6.17 -11.68
CA GLN A 134 -5.77 -4.87 -11.55
C GLN A 134 -6.46 -3.79 -12.41
N ALA A 135 -6.86 -4.14 -13.64
CA ALA A 135 -7.60 -3.23 -14.52
C ALA A 135 -9.00 -2.91 -13.97
N ALA A 136 -9.72 -3.89 -13.42
CA ALA A 136 -11.02 -3.67 -12.81
C ALA A 136 -10.95 -2.78 -11.55
N ILE A 137 -9.89 -2.93 -10.75
CA ILE A 137 -9.60 -2.03 -9.61
C ILE A 137 -9.40 -0.60 -10.12
N TRP A 138 -8.55 -0.39 -11.14
CA TRP A 138 -8.34 0.95 -11.70
C TRP A 138 -9.61 1.52 -12.33
N GLN A 139 -10.40 0.73 -13.06
CA GLN A 139 -11.67 1.16 -13.63
C GLN A 139 -12.67 1.63 -12.56
N THR A 140 -12.64 0.98 -11.38
CA THR A 140 -13.48 1.36 -10.23
C THR A 140 -13.03 2.70 -9.63
N ILE A 141 -11.72 2.94 -9.51
CA ILE A 141 -11.13 4.17 -8.95
C ILE A 141 -11.28 5.34 -9.92
N TYR A 142 -11.07 5.08 -11.21
CA TYR A 142 -11.04 6.06 -12.30
C TYR A 142 -12.18 5.79 -13.31
N PRO A 143 -13.46 6.01 -12.96
CA PRO A 143 -14.60 5.62 -13.78
C PRO A 143 -14.71 6.35 -15.12
N THR A 144 -14.01 7.48 -15.28
CA THR A 144 -13.97 8.25 -16.53
C THR A 144 -12.90 7.77 -17.50
N MET A 145 -11.99 6.90 -17.05
CA MET A 145 -10.96 6.30 -17.90
C MET A 145 -11.40 4.93 -18.38
N THR A 146 -10.74 4.41 -19.40
CA THR A 146 -10.97 3.05 -19.89
C THR A 146 -9.67 2.24 -19.85
N PHE A 147 -9.80 0.98 -19.46
CA PHE A 147 -8.69 0.05 -19.32
C PHE A 147 -8.96 -1.15 -20.22
N THR A 148 -8.17 -1.31 -21.27
CA THR A 148 -8.35 -2.35 -22.29
C THR A 148 -7.07 -3.13 -22.55
N SER A 149 -7.15 -4.19 -23.34
CA SER A 149 -6.02 -5.05 -23.72
C SER A 149 -6.14 -5.50 -25.17
N SER A 150 -5.01 -5.58 -25.87
CA SER A 150 -4.94 -6.20 -27.21
C SER A 150 -4.98 -7.73 -27.17
N ASN A 151 -4.69 -8.35 -26.02
CA ASN A 151 -4.92 -9.76 -25.76
C ASN A 151 -6.42 -10.01 -25.50
N GLN A 152 -7.07 -10.80 -26.36
CA GLN A 152 -8.51 -11.07 -26.31
C GLN A 152 -8.96 -11.80 -25.06
N THR A 153 -8.17 -12.75 -24.55
CA THR A 153 -8.48 -13.48 -23.31
C THR A 153 -8.48 -12.53 -22.12
N LEU A 154 -7.44 -11.70 -22.00
CA LEU A 154 -7.36 -10.68 -20.96
C LEU A 154 -8.51 -9.66 -21.10
N GLN A 155 -8.80 -9.19 -22.32
CA GLN A 155 -9.90 -8.26 -22.55
C GLN A 155 -11.26 -8.83 -22.14
N ALA A 156 -11.52 -10.11 -22.44
CA ALA A 156 -12.75 -10.77 -22.03
C ALA A 156 -12.88 -10.86 -20.50
N MET A 157 -11.78 -11.14 -19.80
CA MET A 157 -11.75 -11.13 -18.33
C MET A 157 -12.01 -9.73 -17.76
N ILE A 158 -11.41 -8.68 -18.34
CA ILE A 158 -11.63 -7.29 -17.92
C ILE A 158 -13.11 -6.92 -18.07
N THR A 159 -13.70 -7.22 -19.22
CA THR A 159 -15.13 -6.96 -19.47
C THR A 159 -16.01 -7.68 -18.46
N ALA A 160 -15.77 -8.97 -18.23
CA ALA A 160 -16.56 -9.75 -17.27
C ALA A 160 -16.48 -9.19 -15.84
N LEU A 161 -15.28 -8.81 -15.38
CA LEU A 161 -15.10 -8.23 -14.04
C LEU A 161 -15.73 -6.84 -13.91
N ASN A 162 -15.76 -6.05 -14.98
CA ASN A 162 -16.38 -4.72 -14.97
C ASN A 162 -17.92 -4.80 -15.02
N ASP A 163 -18.47 -5.79 -15.71
CA ASP A 163 -19.92 -6.01 -15.81
C ASP A 163 -20.53 -6.66 -14.56
N ASP A 164 -19.69 -7.32 -13.74
CA ASP A 164 -20.10 -7.94 -12.49
C ASP A 164 -20.21 -6.91 -11.36
N ASP A 165 -21.41 -6.76 -10.78
CA ASP A 165 -21.73 -5.84 -9.68
C ASP A 165 -21.70 -6.51 -8.29
N THR A 166 -21.33 -7.79 -8.21
CA THR A 166 -21.37 -8.58 -6.98
C THR A 166 -20.15 -8.38 -6.09
N PHE A 167 -19.09 -7.74 -6.59
CA PHE A 167 -17.91 -7.40 -5.80
C PHE A 167 -18.27 -6.39 -4.70
N ALA A 168 -18.40 -6.89 -3.48
CA ALA A 168 -18.62 -6.11 -2.28
C ALA A 168 -17.74 -6.64 -1.15
N GLY A 169 -17.12 -5.73 -0.42
CA GLY A 169 -16.20 -6.11 0.64
C GLY A 169 -15.90 -4.96 1.59
N GLY A 170 -15.06 -5.22 2.57
CA GLY A 170 -14.61 -4.21 3.50
C GLY A 170 -13.31 -4.58 4.19
N GLY A 171 -12.76 -3.59 4.89
CA GLY A 171 -11.61 -3.78 5.77
C GLY A 171 -10.25 -3.68 5.09
N GLY A 172 -10.13 -3.51 3.77
CA GLY A 172 -8.83 -3.36 3.13
C GLY A 172 -8.02 -2.18 3.66
N ILE A 173 -6.71 -2.28 3.45
CA ILE A 173 -5.71 -1.35 4.00
C ILE A 173 -4.95 -0.74 2.84
N LEU A 174 -4.97 0.59 2.76
CA LEU A 174 -4.06 1.36 1.91
C LEU A 174 -2.69 1.40 2.55
N TYR A 175 -1.65 1.25 1.74
CA TYR A 175 -0.26 1.41 2.09
C TYR A 175 0.29 2.55 1.22
N THR A 176 0.50 3.70 1.84
CA THR A 176 1.05 4.89 1.20
C THR A 176 2.53 5.03 1.55
N PRO A 177 3.43 5.05 0.56
CA PRO A 177 4.84 5.24 0.81
C PRO A 177 5.14 6.64 1.35
N VAL A 178 5.88 6.71 2.46
CA VAL A 178 6.39 7.95 3.07
C VAL A 178 7.90 7.88 3.27
N ASP A 179 8.52 9.04 3.34
CA ASP A 179 9.95 9.19 3.63
C ASP A 179 10.24 9.00 5.13
N ALA A 180 11.51 9.15 5.52
CA ALA A 180 11.94 8.99 6.91
C ALA A 180 11.33 10.01 7.89
N ASN A 181 10.78 11.11 7.38
CA ASN A 181 10.14 12.17 8.15
C ASN A 181 8.61 12.01 8.21
N GLY A 182 8.05 11.02 7.49
CA GLY A 182 6.60 10.82 7.36
C GLY A 182 5.97 11.61 6.22
N GLU A 183 6.77 12.20 5.33
CA GLU A 183 6.24 12.96 4.19
C GLU A 183 5.87 12.00 3.03
N PRO A 184 4.72 12.19 2.36
CA PRO A 184 4.34 11.38 1.20
C PRO A 184 5.42 11.41 0.13
N VAL A 185 5.79 10.23 -0.37
CA VAL A 185 6.66 10.11 -1.54
C VAL A 185 5.78 10.01 -2.78
N GLU A 186 6.15 10.68 -3.86
CA GLU A 186 5.59 10.47 -5.21
C GLU A 186 5.96 9.06 -5.69
N SER A 187 5.21 8.08 -5.20
CA SER A 187 5.45 6.66 -5.40
C SER A 187 4.12 5.94 -5.33
N GLN A 188 4.05 4.81 -6.02
CA GLN A 188 2.82 4.04 -6.14
C GLN A 188 2.24 3.66 -4.77
N LYS A 189 0.98 4.03 -4.57
CA LYS A 189 0.15 3.54 -3.47
C LYS A 189 -0.33 2.11 -3.74
N LEU A 190 -0.34 1.30 -2.68
CA LEU A 190 -0.66 -0.12 -2.74
C LEU A 190 -1.81 -0.45 -1.78
N PHE A 191 -2.71 -1.35 -2.17
CA PHE A 191 -3.87 -1.71 -1.37
C PHE A 191 -3.97 -3.23 -1.18
N GLY A 192 -4.27 -3.65 0.04
CA GLY A 192 -4.36 -5.06 0.43
C GLY A 192 -5.66 -5.37 1.16
N SER A 193 -6.01 -6.66 1.21
CA SER A 193 -7.09 -7.14 2.08
C SER A 193 -6.61 -7.22 3.54
N ALA A 194 -7.51 -6.98 4.50
CA ALA A 194 -7.18 -7.08 5.92
C ALA A 194 -7.43 -8.45 6.54
N PRO A 195 -6.83 -8.71 7.73
CA PRO A 195 -5.70 -7.98 8.31
C PRO A 195 -4.46 -8.79 7.99
N GLN A 196 -3.71 -8.43 6.95
CA GLN A 196 -2.31 -8.86 6.90
C GLN A 196 -1.58 -7.98 7.93
N PRO A 197 -1.18 -8.51 9.11
CA PRO A 197 -0.72 -7.67 10.21
C PRO A 197 0.70 -7.20 9.91
N VAL A 198 0.84 -6.11 9.17
CA VAL A 198 2.07 -5.34 9.22
C VAL A 198 2.04 -4.65 10.56
N ASN A 199 2.92 -5.01 11.49
CA ASN A 199 3.17 -4.12 12.62
C ASN A 199 3.60 -2.78 12.01
N PRO A 200 2.79 -1.71 12.08
CA PRO A 200 3.25 -0.42 11.58
C PRO A 200 4.54 -0.11 12.32
N VAL A 201 5.57 0.31 11.59
CA VAL A 201 6.82 0.76 12.20
C VAL A 201 6.41 1.82 13.23
N PRO A 202 6.69 1.62 14.53
CA PRO A 202 6.39 2.64 15.51
C PRO A 202 7.09 3.91 15.05
N THR A 203 6.32 4.99 14.84
CA THR A 203 6.89 6.32 14.65
C THR A 203 7.96 6.50 15.72
N PRO A 204 9.21 6.89 15.37
CA PRO A 204 10.29 6.99 16.34
C PRO A 204 9.78 7.76 17.55
N ALA A 205 10.10 7.27 18.75
CA ALA A 205 9.57 7.68 20.04
C ALA A 205 9.86 9.15 20.45
N ALA A 206 9.86 10.10 19.52
CA ALA A 206 9.91 11.52 19.77
C ALA A 206 8.79 11.95 20.74
N ILE A 207 7.60 11.35 20.65
CA ILE A 207 6.49 11.67 21.57
C ILE A 207 6.74 11.15 23.00
N GLY A 208 7.46 10.02 23.15
CA GLY A 208 7.85 9.50 24.46
C GLY A 208 8.92 10.33 25.14
N LEU A 209 9.87 10.89 24.37
CA LEU A 209 10.98 11.69 24.92
C LEU A 209 10.50 13.07 25.43
N PHE A 210 9.50 13.67 24.78
CA PHE A 210 8.93 14.95 25.25
C PHE A 210 8.10 14.81 26.53
N GLY A 211 7.42 13.67 26.75
CA GLY A 211 6.62 13.43 27.95
C GLY A 211 7.47 13.34 29.23
N PHE A 212 8.63 12.67 29.17
CA PHE A 212 9.54 12.57 30.31
C PHE A 212 10.38 13.85 30.52
N ALA A 213 10.70 14.59 29.45
CA ALA A 213 11.41 15.87 29.57
C ALA A 213 10.56 16.94 30.28
N LEU A 214 9.24 16.99 30.05
CA LEU A 214 8.36 17.93 30.76
C LEU A 214 8.07 17.53 32.21
N ALA A 215 7.87 16.23 32.47
CA ALA A 215 7.66 15.74 33.85
C ALA A 215 8.90 15.99 34.74
N GLY A 216 10.11 15.83 34.19
CA GLY A 216 11.36 16.16 34.88
C GLY A 216 11.50 17.65 35.21
N LEU A 217 11.04 18.54 34.32
CA LEU A 217 11.10 19.99 34.53
C LEU A 217 10.10 20.48 35.60
N LEU A 218 8.92 19.85 35.69
CA LEU A 218 7.90 20.15 36.72
C LEU A 218 8.31 19.70 38.12
N VAL A 219 9.02 18.58 38.25
CA VAL A 219 9.55 18.11 39.55
C VAL A 219 10.77 18.93 39.99
N ALA A 220 11.66 19.31 39.06
CA ALA A 220 12.82 20.15 39.38
C ALA A 220 12.43 21.55 39.88
N ARG A 221 11.29 22.11 39.43
CA ARG A 221 10.82 23.43 39.87
C ARG A 221 10.16 23.44 41.25
N ARG A 222 9.80 22.27 41.79
CA ARG A 222 9.21 22.12 43.14
C ARG A 222 10.25 21.78 44.22
N ALA A 223 11.47 21.44 43.83
CA ALA A 223 12.56 21.12 44.75
C ALA A 223 13.47 22.33 45.09
N THR A 224 13.20 23.50 44.51
CA THR A 224 14.00 24.74 44.69
C THR A 224 13.18 25.95 45.18
N ALA A 225 11.96 25.71 45.69
CA ALA A 225 11.14 26.72 46.38
C ALA A 225 10.98 26.36 47.87
#